data_AF-A0A1H8GII2-F1
#
_entry.id   AF-A0A1H8GII2-F1
#
_cell.length_a   1.000
_cell.length_b   1.000
_cell.length_c   1.000
_cell.angle_alpha   90.00
_cell.angle_beta   90.00
_cell.angle_gamma   90.00
#
_symmetry.space_group_name_H-M   'P 1'
#
loop_
_entity.id
_entity.type
_entity.pdbx_description
1 polymer ?
#
loop_
_entity_poly.entity_id
_entity_poly.type
_entity_poly.pdbx_seq_one_letter_code
_entity_poly.pdbx_strand_id
1 'polypeptide(L)'
;MWRALCLLVLTILPGAARAQEGTSCSTGTHGPVQCIRPAEFAVDTCQAIAAFAAHNAIDPHFFARLIWQESRFDPNALSPANARGIAQFIDGTAALRGLRDSNNPAEALEYAAEYLGDLIDRFGNPGLAAVAYNGGEARAAGLIAGTGGLARETIDYVRIITGLPAEVWRDAPPDAPDFRLQGDMAFLPACRDMAVNRSYTAFTPPPPDYAPWGVQLAYGRTMEEARAAFDRRATACRDTLADLPLDLIFTRNRVSGRAGFYMARVGAQTSRDANGLCNAIREQGCTCAVYRN
;
A
#
# COMPACT_ATOMS: atom_id res chain seq x y z
N MET A 1 -62.97 17.15 51.91
CA MET A 1 -62.39 18.01 50.85
C MET A 1 -60.96 17.52 50.60
N TRP A 2 -60.77 16.67 49.58
CA TRP A 2 -59.49 15.99 49.30
C TRP A 2 -58.59 16.95 48.51
N ARG A 3 -57.42 17.30 49.04
CA ARG A 3 -56.39 18.07 48.32
C ARG A 3 -55.59 17.11 47.45
N ALA A 4 -55.66 17.28 46.12
CA ALA A 4 -54.84 16.55 45.16
C ALA A 4 -53.40 17.09 45.22
N LEU A 5 -52.45 16.20 45.49
CA LEU A 5 -51.02 16.48 45.42
C LEU A 5 -50.59 16.31 43.96
N CYS A 6 -50.34 17.41 43.24
CA CYS A 6 -49.74 17.36 41.91
C CYS A 6 -48.25 17.00 42.05
N LEU A 7 -47.89 15.75 41.74
CA LEU A 7 -46.49 15.39 41.48
C LEU A 7 -46.06 16.02 40.16
N LEU A 8 -45.13 16.97 40.24
CA LEU A 8 -44.42 17.51 39.09
C LEU A 8 -43.39 16.46 38.64
N VAL A 9 -43.68 15.75 37.55
CA VAL A 9 -42.71 14.84 36.92
C VAL A 9 -41.72 15.70 36.13
N LEU A 10 -40.51 15.86 36.65
CA LEU A 10 -39.42 16.54 35.96
C LEU A 10 -38.89 15.60 34.85
N THR A 11 -39.30 15.84 33.60
CA THR A 11 -38.74 15.13 32.44
C THR A 11 -37.31 15.63 32.19
N ILE A 12 -36.32 14.81 32.54
CA ILE A 12 -34.92 15.03 32.14
C ILE A 12 -34.85 14.78 30.64
N LEU A 13 -34.79 15.85 29.85
CA LEU A 13 -34.47 15.76 28.42
C LEU A 13 -33.03 15.24 28.29
N PRO A 14 -32.76 14.19 27.49
CA PRO A 14 -31.40 13.77 27.22
C PRO A 14 -30.69 14.92 26.51
N GLY A 15 -29.67 15.49 27.17
CA GLY A 15 -28.85 16.52 26.56
C GLY A 15 -28.23 15.98 25.28
N ALA A 16 -28.31 16.74 24.19
CA ALA A 16 -27.62 16.42 22.95
C ALA A 16 -26.14 16.19 23.28
N ALA A 17 -25.68 14.95 23.17
CA ALA A 17 -24.29 14.61 23.39
C ALA A 17 -23.48 15.44 22.40
N ARG A 18 -22.68 16.39 22.91
CA ARG A 18 -21.72 17.11 22.07
C ARG A 18 -20.80 16.09 21.43
N ALA A 19 -20.70 16.11 20.11
CA ALA A 19 -19.71 15.33 19.39
C ALA A 19 -18.33 15.60 20.01
N GLN A 20 -17.56 14.54 20.26
CA GLN A 20 -16.21 14.65 20.78
C GLN A 20 -15.37 15.52 19.84
N GLU A 21 -14.52 16.40 20.38
CA GLU A 21 -13.58 17.18 19.56
C GLU A 21 -12.76 16.24 18.64
N GLY A 22 -12.65 16.60 17.36
CA GLY A 22 -11.97 15.79 16.36
C GLY A 22 -12.80 14.65 15.74
N THR A 23 -14.09 14.52 16.08
CA THR A 23 -14.99 13.60 15.36
C THR A 23 -15.12 14.02 13.90
N SER A 24 -14.84 13.11 12.98
CA SER A 24 -14.93 13.33 11.54
C SER A 24 -16.12 12.59 10.97
N CYS A 25 -17.06 13.30 10.34
CA CYS A 25 -18.28 12.69 9.77
C CYS A 25 -18.26 12.77 8.25
N SER A 26 -18.83 11.76 7.60
CA SER A 26 -19.09 11.76 6.17
C SER A 26 -20.20 12.73 5.82
N THR A 27 -20.34 13.03 4.53
CA THR A 27 -21.32 14.00 4.05
C THR A 27 -22.72 13.42 3.90
N GLY A 28 -22.82 12.10 3.70
CA GLY A 28 -24.07 11.43 3.35
C GLY A 28 -24.47 11.63 1.89
N THR A 29 -23.51 12.02 1.04
CA THR A 29 -23.71 12.21 -0.41
C THR A 29 -23.85 10.86 -1.13
N HIS A 30 -23.08 9.86 -0.72
CA HIS A 30 -22.98 8.55 -1.39
C HIS A 30 -23.22 7.38 -0.42
N GLY A 31 -23.98 7.62 0.64
CA GLY A 31 -24.31 6.58 1.61
C GLY A 31 -24.87 7.13 2.93
N PRO A 32 -25.07 6.26 3.94
CA PRO A 32 -25.48 6.70 5.26
C PRO A 32 -24.38 7.55 5.92
N VAL A 33 -24.76 8.57 6.68
CA VAL A 33 -23.78 9.36 7.46
C VAL A 33 -23.08 8.46 8.48
N GLN A 34 -21.75 8.43 8.41
CA GLN A 34 -20.88 7.74 9.36
C GLN A 34 -19.97 8.76 10.03
N CYS A 35 -19.73 8.59 11.33
CA CYS A 35 -18.83 9.45 12.09
C CYS A 35 -17.75 8.62 12.76
N ILE A 36 -16.50 9.04 12.60
CA ILE A 36 -15.31 8.40 13.16
C ILE A 36 -14.80 9.26 14.30
N ARG A 37 -14.89 8.73 15.52
CA ARG A 37 -14.38 9.38 16.74
C ARG A 37 -12.93 8.95 16.96
N PRO A 38 -12.02 9.87 17.33
CA PRO A 38 -10.63 9.52 17.61
C PRO A 38 -10.47 8.43 18.68
N ALA A 39 -11.30 8.47 19.74
CA ALA A 39 -11.25 7.50 20.83
C ALA A 39 -11.72 6.08 20.42
N GLU A 40 -12.53 5.99 19.36
CA GLU A 40 -13.14 4.74 18.87
C GLU A 40 -12.73 4.44 17.43
N PHE A 41 -11.58 4.97 17.00
CA PHE A 41 -11.20 5.04 15.58
C PHE A 41 -11.29 3.69 14.87
N ALA A 42 -10.76 2.62 15.48
CA ALA A 42 -10.81 1.27 14.90
C ALA A 42 -12.24 0.74 14.75
N VAL A 43 -13.09 0.97 15.76
CA VAL A 43 -14.49 0.50 15.76
C VAL A 43 -15.29 1.26 14.72
N ASP A 44 -15.24 2.60 14.77
CA ASP A 44 -16.02 3.47 13.90
C ASP A 44 -15.57 3.36 12.44
N THR A 45 -14.26 3.22 12.17
CA THR A 45 -13.73 2.99 10.81
C THR A 45 -14.24 1.69 10.22
N CYS A 46 -14.22 0.59 10.98
CA CYS A 46 -14.74 -0.69 10.51
C CYS A 46 -16.26 -0.67 10.30
N GLN A 47 -17.00 0.07 11.13
CA GLN A 47 -18.44 0.28 10.91
C GLN A 47 -18.70 1.09 9.63
N ALA A 48 -17.92 2.15 9.39
CA ALA A 48 -18.02 2.96 8.19
C ALA A 48 -17.71 2.14 6.93
N ILE A 49 -16.64 1.34 6.94
CA ILE A 49 -16.30 0.41 5.85
C ILE A 49 -17.46 -0.55 5.59
N ALA A 50 -18.04 -1.18 6.62
CA ALA A 50 -19.17 -2.09 6.45
C ALA A 50 -20.39 -1.38 5.82
N ALA A 51 -20.73 -0.19 6.32
CA ALA A 51 -21.90 0.55 5.88
C ALA A 51 -21.77 1.02 4.42
N PHE A 52 -20.62 1.59 4.06
CA PHE A 52 -20.40 2.07 2.70
C PHE A 52 -20.21 0.93 1.69
N ALA A 53 -19.54 -0.17 2.08
CA ALA A 53 -19.45 -1.35 1.23
C ALA A 53 -20.84 -1.94 0.94
N ALA A 54 -21.69 -2.09 1.97
CA ALA A 54 -23.05 -2.59 1.80
C ALA A 54 -23.90 -1.68 0.89
N HIS A 55 -23.77 -0.37 1.02
CA HIS A 55 -24.49 0.59 0.18
C HIS A 55 -24.12 0.48 -1.30
N ASN A 56 -22.83 0.21 -1.59
CA ASN A 56 -22.27 0.16 -2.95
C ASN A 56 -22.14 -1.28 -3.49
N ALA A 57 -22.81 -2.26 -2.88
CA ALA A 57 -22.76 -3.68 -3.27
C ALA A 57 -21.34 -4.28 -3.33
N ILE A 58 -20.45 -3.84 -2.44
CA ILE A 58 -19.05 -4.29 -2.34
C ILE A 58 -18.91 -5.29 -1.19
N ASP A 59 -18.08 -6.33 -1.37
CA ASP A 59 -17.66 -7.17 -0.25
C ASP A 59 -16.87 -6.32 0.77
N PRO A 60 -17.29 -6.25 2.05
CA PRO A 60 -16.65 -5.39 3.03
C PRO A 60 -15.23 -5.84 3.37
N HIS A 61 -14.91 -7.13 3.26
CA HIS A 61 -13.54 -7.59 3.44
C HIS A 61 -12.64 -7.15 2.29
N PHE A 62 -13.12 -7.20 1.04
CA PHE A 62 -12.39 -6.64 -0.11
C PHE A 62 -12.13 -5.16 0.07
N PHE A 63 -13.15 -4.38 0.45
CA PHE A 63 -13.01 -2.95 0.67
C PHE A 63 -12.02 -2.63 1.80
N ALA A 64 -12.09 -3.37 2.92
CA ALA A 64 -11.12 -3.22 4.01
C ALA A 64 -9.68 -3.53 3.57
N ARG A 65 -9.45 -4.60 2.79
CA ARG A 65 -8.11 -4.92 2.25
C ARG A 65 -7.57 -3.79 1.37
N LEU A 66 -8.44 -3.18 0.56
CA LEU A 66 -8.08 -2.06 -0.30
C LEU A 66 -7.65 -0.84 0.53
N ILE A 67 -8.51 -0.36 1.42
CA ILE A 67 -8.21 0.80 2.28
C ILE A 67 -6.98 0.53 3.15
N TRP A 68 -6.81 -0.71 3.62
CA TRP A 68 -5.60 -1.11 4.34
C TRP A 68 -4.35 -1.01 3.46
N GLN A 69 -4.41 -1.44 2.20
CA GLN A 69 -3.30 -1.35 1.27
C GLN A 69 -2.96 0.09 0.88
N GLU A 70 -3.95 0.99 0.88
CA GLU A 70 -3.74 2.41 0.65
C GLU A 70 -2.94 3.07 1.78
N SER A 71 -3.44 3.01 3.01
CA SER A 71 -2.85 3.80 4.11
C SER A 71 -2.65 3.05 5.42
N ARG A 72 -3.01 1.76 5.49
CA ARG A 72 -3.08 1.00 6.75
C ARG A 72 -4.01 1.68 7.77
N PHE A 73 -5.12 2.22 7.24
CA PHE A 73 -6.11 3.02 7.95
C PHE A 73 -5.59 4.34 8.53
N ASP A 74 -4.44 4.86 8.09
CA ASP A 74 -3.94 6.17 8.51
C ASP A 74 -4.75 7.31 7.82
N PRO A 75 -5.51 8.13 8.57
CA PRO A 75 -6.28 9.24 8.01
C PRO A 75 -5.40 10.42 7.56
N ASN A 76 -4.12 10.45 7.93
CA ASN A 76 -3.19 11.53 7.60
C ASN A 76 -2.09 11.10 6.61
N ALA A 77 -2.22 9.92 5.99
CA ALA A 77 -1.22 9.40 5.07
C ALA A 77 -1.01 10.34 3.87
N LEU A 78 0.25 10.51 3.47
CA LEU A 78 0.65 11.29 2.31
C LEU A 78 1.67 10.51 1.48
N SER A 79 1.34 10.20 0.23
CA SER A 79 2.26 9.52 -0.69
C SER A 79 3.21 10.50 -1.40
N PRO A 80 4.32 10.00 -2.00
CA PRO A 80 5.18 10.81 -2.87
C PRO A 80 4.45 11.39 -4.10
N ALA A 81 3.38 10.72 -4.55
CA ALA A 81 2.52 11.18 -5.64
C ALA A 81 1.41 12.13 -5.17
N ASN A 82 1.50 12.62 -3.93
CA ASN A 82 0.53 13.53 -3.31
C ASN A 82 -0.88 12.92 -3.15
N ALA A 83 -0.96 11.60 -2.99
CA ALA A 83 -2.19 10.93 -2.58
C ALA A 83 -2.40 11.11 -1.07
N ARG A 84 -3.64 11.38 -0.62
CA ARG A 84 -3.93 11.86 0.73
C ARG A 84 -4.96 11.01 1.47
N GLY A 85 -4.73 10.88 2.77
CA GLY A 85 -5.63 10.32 3.76
C GLY A 85 -5.90 8.83 3.62
N ILE A 86 -6.97 8.38 4.29
CA ILE A 86 -7.24 6.95 4.52
C ILE A 86 -7.42 6.14 3.23
N ALA A 87 -7.92 6.78 2.18
CA ALA A 87 -8.21 6.14 0.90
C ALA A 87 -7.27 6.58 -0.23
N GLN A 88 -6.23 7.35 0.09
CA GLN A 88 -5.18 7.81 -0.84
C GLN A 88 -5.72 8.41 -2.14
N PHE A 89 -6.67 9.33 -2.04
CA PHE A 89 -7.08 10.11 -3.21
C PHE A 89 -5.98 11.09 -3.61
N ILE A 90 -5.63 11.11 -4.89
CA ILE A 90 -4.88 12.22 -5.51
C ILE A 90 -5.84 13.38 -5.84
N ASP A 91 -5.32 14.61 -5.83
CA ASP A 91 -6.11 15.84 -5.99
C ASP A 91 -7.01 15.83 -7.24
N GLY A 92 -6.50 15.33 -8.38
CA GLY A 92 -7.26 15.25 -9.62
C GLY A 92 -8.50 14.34 -9.51
N THR A 93 -8.33 13.17 -8.90
CA THR A 93 -9.44 12.22 -8.69
C THR A 93 -10.41 12.75 -7.64
N ALA A 94 -9.92 13.32 -6.53
CA ALA A 94 -10.77 13.94 -5.52
C ALA A 94 -11.67 15.04 -6.13
N ALA A 95 -11.10 15.92 -6.94
CA ALA A 95 -11.83 16.98 -7.62
C ALA A 95 -12.87 16.44 -8.61
N LEU A 96 -12.53 15.42 -9.40
CA LEU A 96 -13.45 14.78 -10.34
C LEU A 96 -14.65 14.12 -9.63
N ARG A 97 -14.43 13.60 -8.42
CA ARG A 97 -15.48 12.94 -7.62
C ARG A 97 -16.23 13.90 -6.71
N GLY A 98 -15.74 15.13 -6.51
CA GLY A 98 -16.34 16.09 -5.58
C GLY A 98 -15.95 15.87 -4.11
N LEU A 99 -14.94 15.05 -3.84
CA LEU A 99 -14.38 14.87 -2.50
C LEU A 99 -13.65 16.15 -2.08
N ARG A 100 -14.13 16.79 -1.00
CA ARG A 100 -13.60 18.09 -0.55
C ARG A 100 -12.42 17.96 0.41
N ASP A 101 -12.45 16.95 1.28
CA ASP A 101 -11.40 16.72 2.28
C ASP A 101 -10.99 15.24 2.33
N SER A 102 -9.90 14.90 1.65
CA SER A 102 -9.34 13.55 1.67
C SER A 102 -8.78 13.12 3.04
N ASN A 103 -8.50 14.06 3.95
CA ASN A 103 -8.02 13.75 5.31
C ASN A 103 -9.16 13.53 6.31
N ASN A 104 -10.40 13.86 5.95
CA ASN A 104 -11.57 13.44 6.73
C ASN A 104 -11.81 11.94 6.42
N PRO A 105 -11.50 11.01 7.35
CA PRO A 105 -11.56 9.58 7.05
C PRO A 105 -12.97 9.10 6.72
N ALA A 106 -14.01 9.69 7.32
CA ALA A 106 -15.38 9.26 7.07
C ALA A 106 -15.86 9.71 5.68
N GLU A 107 -15.54 10.93 5.28
CA GLU A 107 -15.81 11.44 3.93
C GLU A 107 -14.97 10.68 2.88
N ALA A 108 -13.68 10.49 3.11
CA ALA A 108 -12.83 9.74 2.19
C ALA A 108 -13.30 8.29 1.98
N LEU A 109 -13.77 7.59 3.03
CA LEU A 109 -14.32 6.23 2.90
C LEU A 109 -15.64 6.19 2.12
N GLU A 110 -16.51 7.19 2.31
CA GLU A 110 -17.76 7.34 1.54
C GLU A 110 -17.47 7.42 0.04
N TYR A 111 -16.59 8.33 -0.36
CA TYR A 111 -16.23 8.51 -1.77
C TYR A 111 -15.38 7.37 -2.33
N ALA A 112 -14.54 6.72 -1.51
CA ALA A 112 -13.78 5.55 -1.95
C ALA A 112 -14.68 4.36 -2.25
N ALA A 113 -15.70 4.12 -1.43
CA ALA A 113 -16.65 3.04 -1.65
C ALA A 113 -17.47 3.26 -2.91
N GLU A 114 -17.99 4.48 -3.10
CA GLU A 114 -18.78 4.79 -4.29
C GLU A 114 -17.93 4.76 -5.57
N TYR A 115 -16.69 5.28 -5.54
CA TYR A 115 -15.77 5.14 -6.66
C TYR A 115 -15.41 3.68 -6.95
N LEU A 116 -15.15 2.87 -5.92
CA LEU A 116 -14.86 1.45 -6.12
C LEU A 116 -16.05 0.69 -6.68
N GLY A 117 -17.28 1.02 -6.27
CA GLY A 117 -18.51 0.47 -6.82
C GLY A 117 -18.65 0.78 -8.31
N ASP A 118 -18.48 2.04 -8.71
CA ASP A 118 -18.48 2.48 -10.11
C ASP A 118 -17.43 1.71 -10.95
N LEU A 119 -16.25 1.47 -10.38
CA LEU A 119 -15.19 0.71 -11.05
C LEU A 119 -15.54 -0.77 -11.19
N ILE A 120 -16.18 -1.37 -10.19
CA ILE A 120 -16.66 -2.76 -10.26
C ILE A 120 -17.72 -2.89 -11.36
N ASP A 121 -18.68 -1.99 -11.41
CA ASP A 121 -19.73 -2.00 -12.44
C ASP A 121 -19.15 -1.81 -13.84
N ARG A 122 -18.19 -0.89 -13.98
CA ARG A 122 -17.57 -0.57 -15.27
C ARG A 122 -16.67 -1.69 -15.79
N PHE A 123 -15.89 -2.32 -14.91
CA PHE A 123 -14.90 -3.33 -15.31
C PHE A 123 -15.35 -4.77 -15.05
N GLY A 124 -16.51 -4.95 -14.45
CA GLY A 124 -17.22 -6.22 -14.30
C GLY A 124 -16.78 -7.09 -13.13
N ASN A 125 -15.64 -6.81 -12.48
CA ASN A 125 -15.19 -7.58 -11.32
C ASN A 125 -14.25 -6.81 -10.38
N PRO A 126 -14.11 -7.26 -9.11
CA PRO A 126 -13.27 -6.60 -8.11
C PRO A 126 -11.78 -6.49 -8.48
N GLY A 127 -11.23 -7.48 -9.19
CA GLY A 127 -9.81 -7.45 -9.55
C GLY A 127 -9.48 -6.43 -10.63
N LEU A 128 -10.33 -6.27 -11.65
CA LEU A 128 -10.15 -5.21 -12.64
C LEU A 128 -10.48 -3.82 -12.06
N ALA A 129 -11.43 -3.74 -11.13
CA ALA A 129 -11.67 -2.52 -10.36
C ALA A 129 -10.43 -2.12 -9.53
N ALA A 130 -9.75 -3.07 -8.89
CA ALA A 130 -8.49 -2.85 -8.19
C ALA A 130 -7.37 -2.33 -9.11
N VAL A 131 -7.28 -2.87 -10.34
CA VAL A 131 -6.36 -2.33 -11.36
C VAL A 131 -6.69 -0.87 -11.66
N ALA A 132 -7.97 -0.55 -11.82
CA ALA A 132 -8.41 0.81 -12.15
C ALA A 132 -8.22 1.79 -10.98
N TYR A 133 -8.44 1.35 -9.74
CA TYR A 133 -8.29 2.20 -8.55
C TYR A 133 -6.84 2.64 -8.35
N ASN A 134 -5.88 1.70 -8.39
CA ASN A 134 -4.45 2.01 -8.22
C ASN A 134 -3.76 2.48 -9.52
N GLY A 135 -3.97 1.75 -10.62
CA GLY A 135 -3.30 1.99 -11.90
C GLY A 135 -3.98 3.03 -12.78
N GLY A 136 -5.22 3.41 -12.46
CA GLY A 136 -6.06 4.26 -13.30
C GLY A 136 -6.85 3.45 -14.34
N GLU A 137 -8.05 3.93 -14.65
CA GLU A 137 -9.01 3.29 -15.55
C GLU A 137 -8.45 2.99 -16.95
N ALA A 138 -7.60 3.86 -17.49
CA ALA A 138 -6.98 3.65 -18.80
C ALA A 138 -6.07 2.40 -18.82
N ARG A 139 -5.39 2.11 -17.70
CA ARG A 139 -4.57 0.89 -17.58
C ARG A 139 -5.45 -0.36 -17.46
N ALA A 140 -6.55 -0.30 -16.73
CA ALA A 140 -7.51 -1.39 -16.67
C ALA A 140 -8.12 -1.69 -18.06
N ALA A 141 -8.55 -0.65 -18.79
CA ALA A 141 -9.06 -0.78 -20.15
C ALA A 141 -8.01 -1.37 -21.11
N GLY A 142 -6.75 -0.90 -21.03
CA GLY A 142 -5.66 -1.43 -21.85
C GLY A 142 -5.31 -2.88 -21.54
N LEU A 143 -5.42 -3.31 -20.28
CA LEU A 143 -5.24 -4.70 -19.88
C LEU A 143 -6.32 -5.60 -20.50
N ILE A 144 -7.59 -5.17 -20.43
CA ILE A 144 -8.73 -5.88 -21.04
C ILE A 144 -8.58 -5.99 -22.55
N ALA A 145 -8.20 -4.88 -23.20
CA ALA A 145 -8.02 -4.85 -24.66
C ALA A 145 -6.76 -5.60 -25.14
N GLY A 146 -5.88 -6.03 -24.23
CA GLY A 146 -4.60 -6.65 -24.57
C GLY A 146 -3.61 -5.68 -25.21
N THR A 147 -3.82 -4.37 -25.06
CA THR A 147 -3.01 -3.31 -25.69
C THR A 147 -2.01 -2.66 -24.75
N GLY A 148 -2.04 -3.00 -23.45
CA GLY A 148 -1.17 -2.40 -22.44
C GLY A 148 -0.80 -3.36 -21.32
N GLY A 149 0.35 -3.10 -20.69
CA GLY A 149 0.80 -3.80 -19.48
C GLY A 149 0.56 -2.98 -18.22
N LEU A 150 0.67 -3.64 -17.06
CA LEU A 150 0.57 -3.01 -15.75
C LEU A 150 1.96 -2.64 -15.19
N ALA A 151 2.01 -1.56 -14.41
CA ALA A 151 3.17 -1.24 -13.60
C ALA A 151 3.37 -2.30 -12.49
N ARG A 152 4.61 -2.50 -12.02
CA ARG A 152 4.91 -3.47 -10.96
C ARG A 152 4.05 -3.23 -9.72
N GLU A 153 3.92 -1.97 -9.31
CA GLU A 153 3.09 -1.55 -8.18
C GLU A 153 1.65 -2.07 -8.32
N THR A 154 1.00 -1.85 -9.46
CA THR A 154 -0.39 -2.29 -9.70
C THR A 154 -0.51 -3.82 -9.74
N ILE A 155 0.48 -4.52 -10.30
CA ILE A 155 0.52 -6.00 -10.28
C ILE A 155 0.52 -6.52 -8.84
N ASP A 156 1.37 -5.94 -8.00
CA ASP A 156 1.52 -6.36 -6.61
C ASP A 156 0.29 -5.95 -5.78
N TYR A 157 -0.24 -4.75 -6.02
CA TYR A 157 -1.46 -4.23 -5.39
C TYR A 157 -2.65 -5.18 -5.57
N VAL A 158 -2.95 -5.57 -6.81
CA VAL A 158 -4.07 -6.49 -7.11
C VAL A 158 -3.87 -7.84 -6.44
N ARG A 159 -2.64 -8.38 -6.46
CA ARG A 159 -2.34 -9.66 -5.81
C ARG A 159 -2.52 -9.58 -4.29
N ILE A 160 -2.11 -8.50 -3.66
CA ILE A 160 -2.23 -8.31 -2.20
C ILE A 160 -3.70 -8.30 -1.77
N ILE A 161 -4.55 -7.53 -2.46
CA ILE A 161 -5.92 -7.33 -2.00
C ILE A 161 -6.86 -8.46 -2.45
N THR A 162 -6.60 -9.06 -3.62
CA THR A 162 -7.46 -10.11 -4.19
C THR A 162 -6.95 -11.53 -3.99
N GLY A 163 -5.66 -11.71 -3.72
CA GLY A 163 -5.01 -13.03 -3.71
C GLY A 163 -4.67 -13.58 -5.10
N LEU A 164 -5.08 -12.92 -6.18
CA LEU A 164 -4.91 -13.39 -7.56
C LEU A 164 -4.23 -12.34 -8.46
N PRO A 165 -3.49 -12.74 -9.52
CA PRO A 165 -2.98 -11.83 -10.54
C PRO A 165 -4.11 -11.16 -11.35
N ALA A 166 -3.86 -9.95 -11.85
CA ALA A 166 -4.82 -9.20 -12.67
C ALA A 166 -5.22 -9.94 -13.96
N GLU A 167 -4.32 -10.75 -14.53
CA GLU A 167 -4.58 -11.55 -15.72
C GLU A 167 -5.61 -12.65 -15.45
N VAL A 168 -5.63 -13.22 -14.23
CA VAL A 168 -6.67 -14.20 -13.85
C VAL A 168 -8.03 -13.51 -13.81
N TRP A 169 -8.11 -12.31 -13.25
CA TRP A 169 -9.35 -11.52 -13.24
C TRP A 169 -9.84 -11.08 -14.61
N ARG A 170 -8.95 -10.96 -15.60
CA ARG A 170 -9.31 -10.69 -16.99
C ARG A 170 -9.78 -11.96 -17.71
N ASP A 171 -9.04 -13.05 -17.59
CA ASP A 171 -9.18 -14.22 -18.46
C ASP A 171 -10.13 -15.29 -17.90
N ALA A 172 -10.14 -15.47 -16.57
CA ALA A 172 -10.93 -16.48 -15.87
C ALA A 172 -11.21 -16.03 -14.43
N PRO A 173 -12.00 -14.96 -14.22
CA PRO A 173 -12.32 -14.47 -12.89
C PRO A 173 -13.04 -15.56 -12.08
N PRO A 174 -12.72 -15.71 -10.79
CA PRO A 174 -13.43 -16.67 -9.93
C PRO A 174 -14.89 -16.24 -9.73
N ASP A 175 -15.81 -17.21 -9.71
CA ASP A 175 -17.24 -16.93 -9.46
C ASP A 175 -17.50 -16.45 -8.03
N ALA A 176 -16.74 -16.96 -7.06
CA ALA A 176 -16.87 -16.66 -5.64
C ALA A 176 -15.49 -16.47 -4.98
N PRO A 177 -14.82 -15.31 -5.18
CA PRO A 177 -13.54 -15.02 -4.55
C PRO A 177 -13.64 -14.94 -3.03
N ASP A 178 -12.66 -15.51 -2.32
CA ASP A 178 -12.58 -15.41 -0.86
C ASP A 178 -11.76 -14.19 -0.42
N PHE A 179 -12.45 -13.13 -0.02
CA PHE A 179 -11.82 -11.93 0.50
C PHE A 179 -11.70 -11.90 2.03
N ARG A 180 -12.12 -12.95 2.75
CA ARG A 180 -12.20 -12.92 4.22
C ARG A 180 -10.88 -12.50 4.85
N LEU A 181 -10.97 -11.62 5.84
CA LEU A 181 -9.80 -11.05 6.50
C LEU A 181 -9.10 -12.08 7.41
N GLN A 182 -9.88 -12.94 8.07
CA GLN A 182 -9.35 -13.93 9.02
C GLN A 182 -10.26 -15.17 9.08
N GLY A 183 -9.91 -16.20 8.30
CA GLY A 183 -10.62 -17.48 8.34
C GLY A 183 -12.14 -17.33 8.19
N ASP A 184 -12.89 -17.90 9.13
CA ASP A 184 -14.35 -17.85 9.23
C ASP A 184 -14.88 -16.71 10.11
N MET A 185 -13.99 -15.84 10.62
CA MET A 185 -14.39 -14.72 11.45
C MET A 185 -15.24 -13.72 10.66
N ALA A 186 -16.35 -13.28 11.26
CA ALA A 186 -17.20 -12.24 10.70
C ALA A 186 -16.42 -10.93 10.46
N PHE A 187 -16.89 -10.13 9.50
CA PHE A 187 -16.21 -8.92 9.06
C PHE A 187 -15.81 -7.96 10.18
N LEU A 188 -16.76 -7.51 11.02
CA LEU A 188 -16.50 -6.50 12.04
C LEU A 188 -15.41 -6.89 13.06
N PRO A 189 -15.43 -8.06 13.70
CA PRO A 189 -14.33 -8.47 14.57
C PRO A 189 -13.01 -8.61 13.79
N ALA A 190 -13.00 -9.17 12.58
CA ALA A 190 -11.77 -9.33 11.81
C ALA A 190 -11.15 -7.99 11.37
N CYS A 191 -11.98 -7.03 10.96
CA CYS A 191 -11.56 -5.67 10.62
C CYS A 191 -11.01 -4.94 11.85
N ARG A 192 -11.67 -5.08 13.02
CA ARG A 192 -11.17 -4.46 14.26
C ARG A 192 -9.83 -5.06 14.68
N ASP A 193 -9.67 -6.37 14.56
CA ASP A 193 -8.38 -7.03 14.84
C ASP A 193 -7.30 -6.54 13.88
N MET A 194 -7.61 -6.35 12.60
CA MET A 194 -6.71 -5.71 11.63
C MET A 194 -6.33 -4.28 12.05
N ALA A 195 -7.31 -3.46 12.42
CA ALA A 195 -7.11 -2.06 12.82
C ALA A 195 -6.32 -1.91 14.13
N VAL A 196 -6.59 -2.76 15.12
CA VAL A 196 -5.99 -2.72 16.46
C VAL A 196 -4.61 -3.38 16.47
N ASN A 197 -4.47 -4.57 15.87
CA ASN A 197 -3.25 -5.35 15.98
C ASN A 197 -2.22 -5.07 14.88
N ARG A 198 -2.53 -4.19 13.91
CA ARG A 198 -1.68 -3.84 12.76
C ARG A 198 -0.85 -5.04 12.24
N SER A 199 -1.46 -6.22 12.22
CA SER A 199 -0.76 -7.49 12.00
C SER A 199 -0.61 -7.72 10.51
N TYR A 200 0.65 -7.86 10.08
CA TYR A 200 1.04 -7.99 8.68
C TYR A 200 1.07 -9.45 8.22
N THR A 201 0.70 -9.71 6.97
CA THR A 201 1.48 -10.67 6.16
C THR A 201 2.83 -10.01 5.90
N ALA A 202 3.94 -10.65 6.30
CA ALA A 202 5.26 -10.02 6.26
C ALA A 202 5.58 -9.42 4.88
N PHE A 203 5.93 -8.14 4.88
CA PHE A 203 6.42 -7.42 3.71
C PHE A 203 7.74 -8.06 3.28
N THR A 204 7.84 -8.48 2.01
CA THR A 204 9.16 -8.57 1.38
C THR A 204 9.49 -7.14 0.96
N PRO A 205 10.54 -6.48 1.50
CA PRO A 205 10.91 -5.14 1.05
C PRO A 205 11.00 -5.15 -0.48
N PRO A 206 10.59 -4.07 -1.17
CA PRO A 206 10.96 -3.94 -2.57
C PRO A 206 12.49 -4.08 -2.62
N PRO A 207 13.05 -4.80 -3.63
CA PRO A 207 14.49 -4.83 -3.77
C PRO A 207 15.00 -3.37 -3.76
N PRO A 208 16.09 -3.08 -3.03
CA PRO A 208 16.63 -1.72 -2.98
C PRO A 208 16.76 -1.15 -4.39
N ASP A 209 16.44 0.13 -4.56
CA ASP A 209 16.65 0.80 -5.85
C ASP A 209 18.15 0.93 -6.08
N TYR A 210 18.70 0.02 -6.87
CA TYR A 210 20.11 -0.01 -7.22
C TYR A 210 20.36 0.89 -8.41
N ALA A 211 21.51 1.57 -8.44
CA ALA A 211 21.93 2.28 -9.64
C ALA A 211 21.99 1.28 -10.83
N PRO A 212 21.69 1.69 -12.08
CA PRO A 212 21.62 0.77 -13.23
C PRO A 212 22.94 0.01 -13.53
N TRP A 213 24.07 0.53 -13.08
CA TRP A 213 25.38 -0.08 -13.18
C TRP A 213 26.05 -0.18 -11.80
N GLY A 214 26.93 -1.15 -11.64
CA GLY A 214 27.67 -1.35 -10.40
C GLY A 214 29.13 -1.76 -10.65
N VAL A 215 30.04 -1.18 -9.87
CA VAL A 215 31.45 -1.58 -9.81
C VAL A 215 31.60 -2.59 -8.70
N GLN A 216 31.80 -3.87 -9.04
CA GLN A 216 31.92 -4.96 -8.10
C GLN A 216 33.36 -5.17 -7.63
N LEU A 217 33.56 -5.19 -6.31
CA LEU A 217 34.87 -5.45 -5.68
C LEU A 217 34.91 -6.78 -4.91
N ALA A 218 33.75 -7.23 -4.42
CA ALA A 218 33.66 -8.43 -3.60
C ALA A 218 32.31 -9.16 -3.75
N TYR A 219 32.23 -10.35 -3.18
CA TYR A 219 31.02 -11.13 -3.05
C TYR A 219 31.10 -12.04 -1.81
N GLY A 220 29.96 -12.54 -1.36
CA GLY A 220 29.83 -13.48 -0.25
C GLY A 220 28.58 -14.34 -0.37
N ARG A 221 28.45 -15.40 0.43
CA ARG A 221 27.22 -16.21 0.49
C ARG A 221 26.14 -15.55 1.34
N THR A 222 26.56 -14.71 2.28
CA THR A 222 25.70 -13.84 3.09
C THR A 222 26.04 -12.37 2.84
N MET A 223 25.15 -11.46 3.24
CA MET A 223 25.42 -10.01 3.17
C MET A 223 26.64 -9.62 4.01
N GLU A 224 26.80 -10.23 5.19
CA GLU A 224 27.93 -9.99 6.10
C GLU A 224 29.25 -10.46 5.49
N GLU A 225 29.28 -11.66 4.88
CA GLU A 225 30.46 -12.15 4.18
C GLU A 225 30.85 -11.22 3.02
N ALA A 226 29.86 -10.73 2.26
CA ALA A 226 30.08 -9.83 1.13
C ALA A 226 30.63 -8.47 1.59
N ARG A 227 30.09 -7.90 2.68
CA ARG A 227 30.57 -6.65 3.29
C ARG A 227 32.00 -6.80 3.81
N ALA A 228 32.27 -7.84 4.59
CA ALA A 228 33.60 -8.06 5.14
C ALA A 228 34.64 -8.29 4.03
N ALA A 229 34.27 -9.00 2.96
CA ALA A 229 35.12 -9.17 1.79
C ALA A 229 35.37 -7.84 1.05
N PHE A 230 34.37 -6.96 0.97
CA PHE A 230 34.52 -5.62 0.43
C PHE A 230 35.49 -4.79 1.27
N ASP A 231 35.28 -4.70 2.59
CA ASP A 231 36.11 -3.88 3.48
C ASP A 231 37.59 -4.28 3.45
N ARG A 232 37.87 -5.59 3.38
CA ARG A 232 39.24 -6.10 3.23
C ARG A 232 39.85 -5.68 1.89
N ARG A 233 39.12 -5.84 0.78
CA ARG A 233 39.62 -5.57 -0.58
C ARG A 233 39.72 -4.08 -0.90
N ALA A 234 38.87 -3.26 -0.29
CA ALA A 234 38.79 -1.82 -0.51
C ALA A 234 39.87 -1.02 0.25
N THR A 235 40.72 -1.68 1.05
CA THR A 235 41.69 -1.01 1.94
C THR A 235 42.58 0.01 1.22
N ALA A 236 43.13 -0.35 0.06
CA ALA A 236 44.04 0.51 -0.70
C ALA A 236 43.33 1.65 -1.46
N CYS A 237 42.02 1.53 -1.68
CA CYS A 237 41.22 2.47 -2.48
C CYS A 237 40.06 3.10 -1.67
N ARG A 238 40.18 3.10 -0.34
CA ARG A 238 39.11 3.54 0.58
C ARG A 238 38.71 4.99 0.32
N ASP A 239 39.68 5.85 0.02
CA ASP A 239 39.44 7.28 -0.19
C ASP A 239 38.55 7.55 -1.42
N THR A 240 38.73 6.78 -2.50
CA THR A 240 37.87 6.86 -3.69
C THR A 240 36.44 6.37 -3.44
N LEU A 241 36.27 5.53 -2.42
CA LEU A 241 35.03 4.82 -2.12
C LEU A 241 34.24 5.43 -0.95
N ALA A 242 34.84 6.35 -0.20
CA ALA A 242 34.35 6.78 1.12
C ALA A 242 32.90 7.28 1.11
N ASP A 243 32.51 8.01 0.06
CA ASP A 243 31.19 8.63 -0.05
C ASP A 243 30.26 7.90 -1.04
N LEU A 244 30.67 6.75 -1.55
CA LEU A 244 29.89 6.02 -2.55
C LEU A 244 29.05 4.91 -1.89
N PRO A 245 27.76 4.79 -2.27
CA PRO A 245 26.88 3.78 -1.67
C PRO A 245 27.35 2.37 -2.05
N LEU A 246 27.49 1.50 -1.04
CA LEU A 246 27.73 0.07 -1.27
C LEU A 246 26.41 -0.69 -1.32
N ASP A 247 26.10 -1.20 -2.51
CA ASP A 247 24.99 -2.08 -2.79
C ASP A 247 25.38 -3.55 -2.56
N LEU A 248 24.53 -4.28 -1.83
CA LEU A 248 24.64 -5.73 -1.65
C LEU A 248 23.53 -6.43 -2.44
N ILE A 249 23.86 -6.87 -3.66
CA ILE A 249 22.88 -7.36 -4.64
C ILE A 249 22.88 -8.89 -4.67
N PHE A 250 21.75 -9.53 -4.36
CA PHE A 250 21.64 -10.98 -4.45
C PHE A 250 21.54 -11.46 -5.91
N THR A 251 22.44 -12.35 -6.30
CA THR A 251 22.46 -13.02 -7.61
C THR A 251 22.23 -14.51 -7.42
N ARG A 252 21.21 -15.07 -8.09
CA ARG A 252 20.93 -16.50 -8.06
C ARG A 252 22.04 -17.30 -8.72
N ASN A 253 22.31 -18.49 -8.20
CA ASN A 253 23.20 -19.43 -8.87
C ASN A 253 22.53 -19.94 -10.15
N ARG A 254 23.30 -20.02 -11.25
CA ARG A 254 22.79 -20.58 -12.52
C ARG A 254 22.61 -22.10 -12.45
N VAL A 255 23.19 -22.75 -11.46
CA VAL A 255 23.02 -24.19 -11.19
C VAL A 255 21.86 -24.38 -10.23
N SER A 256 20.85 -25.14 -10.66
CA SER A 256 19.69 -25.50 -9.83
C SER A 256 20.12 -26.16 -8.51
N GLY A 257 19.44 -25.79 -7.42
CA GLY A 257 19.71 -26.33 -6.07
C GLY A 257 20.92 -25.72 -5.36
N ARG A 258 21.70 -24.83 -5.99
CA ARG A 258 22.81 -24.13 -5.32
C ARG A 258 22.38 -22.76 -4.80
N ALA A 259 22.85 -22.42 -3.59
CA ALA A 259 22.68 -21.08 -3.03
C ALA A 259 23.32 -20.00 -3.93
N GLY A 260 22.65 -18.84 -4.00
CA GLY A 260 23.15 -17.65 -4.69
C GLY A 260 24.24 -16.93 -3.89
N PHE A 261 24.63 -15.75 -4.37
CA PHE A 261 25.66 -14.92 -3.76
C PHE A 261 25.18 -13.48 -3.63
N TYR A 262 25.68 -12.78 -2.62
CA TYR A 262 25.57 -11.32 -2.51
C TYR A 262 26.79 -10.68 -3.16
N MET A 263 26.55 -9.81 -4.12
CA MET A 263 27.56 -9.03 -4.83
C MET A 263 27.70 -7.66 -4.15
N ALA A 264 28.92 -7.30 -3.76
CA ALA A 264 29.22 -6.00 -3.18
C ALA A 264 29.65 -5.04 -4.31
N ARG A 265 28.74 -4.14 -4.69
CA ARG A 265 28.89 -3.21 -5.82
C ARG A 265 28.71 -1.76 -5.40
N VAL A 266 29.54 -0.89 -5.94
CA VAL A 266 29.36 0.56 -5.80
C VAL A 266 28.55 1.07 -6.99
N GLY A 267 27.43 1.73 -6.72
CA GLY A 267 26.45 2.13 -7.72
C GLY A 267 26.95 3.24 -8.67
N ALA A 268 26.55 3.18 -9.94
CA ALA A 268 26.81 4.19 -10.96
C ALA A 268 25.62 4.33 -11.91
N GLN A 269 25.29 5.57 -12.29
CA GLN A 269 24.12 5.84 -13.13
C GLN A 269 24.32 5.40 -14.58
N THR A 270 25.56 5.46 -15.09
CA THR A 270 25.90 5.06 -16.45
C THR A 270 27.07 4.08 -16.50
N SER A 271 27.16 3.33 -17.60
CA SER A 271 28.31 2.45 -17.87
C SER A 271 29.63 3.24 -17.92
N ARG A 272 29.59 4.48 -18.43
CA ARG A 272 30.79 5.33 -18.52
C ARG A 272 31.31 5.68 -17.13
N ASP A 273 30.43 6.08 -16.23
CA ASP A 273 30.81 6.43 -14.85
C ASP A 273 31.33 5.22 -14.10
N ALA A 274 30.69 4.05 -14.28
CA ALA A 274 31.14 2.79 -13.69
C ALA A 274 32.54 2.40 -14.15
N ASN A 275 32.83 2.53 -15.45
CA ASN A 275 34.16 2.25 -16.00
C ASN A 275 35.20 3.27 -15.52
N GLY A 276 34.86 4.55 -15.46
CA GLY A 276 35.73 5.59 -14.91
C GLY A 276 36.09 5.34 -13.44
N LEU A 277 35.09 5.01 -12.62
CA LEU A 277 35.28 4.65 -11.22
C LEU A 277 36.15 3.39 -11.06
N CYS A 278 35.90 2.34 -11.85
CA CYS A 278 36.71 1.13 -11.80
C CYS A 278 38.18 1.39 -12.22
N ASN A 279 38.44 2.31 -13.15
CA ASN A 279 39.80 2.70 -13.49
C ASN A 279 40.50 3.43 -12.33
N ALA A 280 39.84 4.40 -11.68
CA ALA A 280 40.38 5.10 -10.51
C ALA A 280 40.69 4.14 -9.35
N ILE A 281 39.83 3.16 -9.11
CA ILE A 281 40.03 2.09 -8.11
C ILE A 281 41.28 1.25 -8.44
N ARG A 282 41.51 0.93 -9.72
CA ARG A 282 42.69 0.15 -10.18
C ARG A 282 43.99 0.92 -10.07
N GLU A 283 43.97 2.23 -10.30
CA GLU A 283 45.14 3.10 -10.12
C GLU A 283 45.63 3.11 -8.67
N GLN A 284 44.72 2.89 -7.71
CA GLN A 284 45.01 2.74 -6.28
C GLN A 284 45.33 1.29 -5.86
N GLY A 285 45.47 0.37 -6.82
CA GLY A 285 45.87 -1.02 -6.57
C GLY A 285 44.74 -1.98 -6.19
N CYS A 286 43.48 -1.56 -6.27
CA CYS A 286 42.32 -2.42 -6.01
C CYS A 286 41.82 -3.11 -7.29
N THR A 287 41.23 -4.30 -7.15
CA THR A 287 40.60 -5.03 -8.26
C THR A 287 39.09 -4.77 -8.30
N CYS A 288 38.56 -4.51 -9.50
CA CYS A 288 37.14 -4.32 -9.74
C CYS A 288 36.72 -4.85 -11.11
N ALA A 289 35.40 -5.07 -11.26
CA ALA A 289 34.75 -5.36 -12.53
C ALA A 289 33.39 -4.65 -12.61
N VAL A 290 33.02 -4.20 -13.81
CA VAL A 290 31.78 -3.45 -14.06
C VAL A 290 30.68 -4.40 -14.51
N TYR A 291 29.50 -4.27 -13.93
CA TYR A 291 28.32 -5.04 -14.28
C TYR A 291 27.10 -4.15 -14.42
N ARG A 292 26.14 -4.61 -15.22
CA ARG A 292 24.77 -4.12 -15.16
C ARG A 292 24.10 -4.70 -13.92
N ASN A 293 23.38 -3.86 -13.16
CA ASN A 293 22.56 -4.28 -12.04
C ASN A 293 21.20 -4.79 -12.52
#